data_AF-A0A7X7PMY3-F1
#
_entry.id   AF-A0A7X7PMY3-F1
#
_cell.length_a   1.000
_cell.length_b   1.000
_cell.length_c   1.000
_cell.angle_alpha   90.00
_cell.angle_beta   90.00
_cell.angle_gamma   90.00
#
_symmetry.space_group_name_H-M   'P 1'
#
loop_
_entity.id
_entity.type
_entity.pdbx_description
1 polymer ?
#
loop_
_entity_poly.entity_id
_entity_poly.type
_entity_poly.pdbx_seq_one_letter_code
_entity_poly.pdbx_strand_id
1 'polypeptide(L)'
;MPTTQLGPAGSGSAGGYRPTLAGLVIALVVPLIYTLVIGPRLLEPRMPPTAYALVGMAVLWACALALLAVVRRGERAPLSSLGFKPITVGAALLAVGIGVALSLLVPLLSTLANLVIPAPAEGGVLDAARNPAWLLLLGVLTAGFTEEVLFRAYPLERLGPAGRFPLVGFLVGLAVFTVIHAGGWNAAHVIGVVLPLGAILALLYLWRRQIWFVIIVHTVIDLPLVVMAAV
;
A
#
# COMPACT_ATOMS: atom_id res chain seq x y z
N MET A 1 56.88 5.25 13.06
CA MET A 1 55.53 5.31 12.44
C MET A 1 54.54 4.72 13.42
N PRO A 2 53.54 5.48 13.90
CA PRO A 2 52.57 4.95 14.85
C PRO A 2 51.47 4.20 14.08
N THR A 3 51.28 2.94 14.44
CA THR A 3 50.22 2.05 13.94
C THR A 3 48.90 2.44 14.61
N THR A 4 48.02 3.07 13.85
CA THR A 4 46.62 3.29 14.24
C THR A 4 45.90 1.94 14.29
N GLN A 5 45.64 1.45 15.50
CA GLN A 5 44.70 0.34 15.71
C GLN A 5 43.28 0.82 15.36
N LEU A 6 42.72 0.24 14.30
CA LEU A 6 41.30 0.33 13.99
C LEU A 6 40.54 -0.49 15.04
N GLY A 7 39.76 0.19 15.88
CA GLY A 7 38.84 -0.46 16.82
C GLY A 7 37.79 -1.31 16.08
N PRO A 8 37.28 -2.38 16.71
CA PRO A 8 36.31 -3.26 16.06
C PRO A 8 35.02 -2.50 15.75
N ALA A 9 34.58 -2.60 14.49
CA ALA A 9 33.30 -2.13 14.03
C ALA A 9 32.18 -2.69 14.93
N GLY A 10 31.35 -1.80 15.48
CA GLY A 10 30.21 -2.17 16.28
C GLY A 10 29.32 -3.17 15.54
N SER A 11 29.14 -4.34 16.13
CA SER A 11 28.22 -5.38 15.70
C SER A 11 26.78 -4.91 15.92
N GLY A 12 26.29 -4.07 15.01
CA GLY A 12 24.86 -3.81 14.86
C GLY A 12 24.17 -5.13 14.53
N SER A 13 23.47 -5.68 15.52
CA SER A 13 22.80 -6.97 15.46
C SER A 13 21.97 -7.13 14.18
N ALA A 14 22.40 -8.03 13.29
CA ALA A 14 21.65 -8.51 12.13
C ALA A 14 20.46 -9.42 12.55
N GLY A 15 19.76 -9.06 13.62
CA GLY A 15 18.54 -9.73 14.07
C GLY A 15 17.34 -9.06 13.43
N GLY A 16 16.67 -9.74 12.50
CA GLY A 16 15.40 -9.27 11.94
C GLY A 16 14.36 -9.04 13.04
N TYR A 17 13.61 -7.94 12.95
CA TYR A 17 12.52 -7.67 13.88
C TYR A 17 11.42 -8.74 13.70
N ARG A 18 11.03 -9.41 14.78
CA ARG A 18 9.99 -10.44 14.73
C ARG A 18 8.61 -9.78 14.67
N PRO A 19 7.70 -10.23 13.80
CA PRO A 19 6.31 -9.76 13.83
C PRO A 19 5.66 -10.14 15.16
N THR A 20 4.82 -9.25 15.66
CA THR A 20 3.82 -9.65 16.66
C THR A 20 2.58 -10.18 15.98
N LEU A 21 1.89 -11.14 16.61
CA LEU A 21 0.58 -11.58 16.13
C LEU A 21 -0.39 -10.40 15.99
N ALA A 22 -0.37 -9.46 16.95
CA ALA A 22 -1.15 -8.24 16.90
C ALA A 22 -0.88 -7.41 15.64
N GLY A 23 0.40 -7.19 15.30
CA GLY A 23 0.76 -6.44 14.10
C GLY A 23 0.32 -7.14 12.82
N LEU A 24 0.48 -8.47 12.72
CA LEU A 24 -0.01 -9.24 11.57
C LEU A 24 -1.53 -9.19 11.44
N VAL A 25 -2.27 -9.31 12.54
CA VAL A 25 -3.74 -9.23 12.54
C VAL A 25 -4.20 -7.84 12.11
N ILE A 26 -3.62 -6.78 12.67
CA ILE A 26 -3.96 -5.40 12.32
C ILE A 26 -3.63 -5.11 10.85
N ALA A 27 -2.47 -5.55 10.37
CA ALA A 27 -2.00 -5.27 9.02
C ALA A 27 -2.80 -6.03 7.95
N LEU A 28 -3.08 -7.31 8.19
CA LEU A 28 -3.51 -8.24 7.13
C LEU A 28 -4.95 -8.75 7.31
N VAL A 29 -5.41 -8.90 8.55
CA VAL A 29 -6.69 -9.56 8.84
C VAL A 29 -7.81 -8.55 9.04
N VAL A 30 -7.57 -7.46 9.79
CA VAL A 30 -8.61 -6.46 10.07
C VAL A 30 -9.09 -5.76 8.79
N PRO A 31 -8.22 -5.23 7.90
CA PRO A 31 -8.68 -4.63 6.64
C PRO A 31 -9.40 -5.65 5.75
N LEU A 32 -8.92 -6.90 5.71
CA LEU A 32 -9.52 -7.97 4.92
C LEU A 32 -10.95 -8.29 5.38
N ILE A 33 -11.14 -8.53 6.68
CA ILE A 33 -12.47 -8.80 7.25
C ILE A 33 -13.38 -7.58 7.13
N TYR A 34 -12.83 -6.38 7.33
CA TYR A 34 -13.60 -5.16 7.15
C TYR A 34 -14.14 -5.05 5.74
N THR A 35 -13.27 -5.09 4.73
CA THR A 35 -13.64 -4.85 3.34
C THR A 35 -14.52 -5.95 2.76
N LEU A 36 -14.31 -7.22 3.13
CA LEU A 36 -15.05 -8.33 2.53
C LEU A 36 -16.32 -8.74 3.30
N VAL A 37 -16.42 -8.37 4.58
CA VAL A 37 -17.51 -8.87 5.44
C VAL A 37 -18.22 -7.74 6.15
N ILE A 38 -17.52 -6.98 7.00
CA ILE A 38 -18.18 -6.00 7.89
C ILE A 38 -18.75 -4.84 7.08
N GLY A 39 -17.95 -4.23 6.21
CA GLY A 39 -18.33 -3.09 5.38
C GLY A 39 -19.57 -3.40 4.55
N PRO A 40 -19.52 -4.36 3.62
CA PRO A 40 -20.63 -4.64 2.71
C PRO A 40 -21.89 -5.19 3.39
N ARG A 41 -21.75 -6.02 4.45
CA ARG A 41 -22.92 -6.66 5.07
C ARG A 41 -23.56 -5.82 6.17
N LEU A 42 -22.74 -5.07 6.91
CA LEU A 42 -23.18 -4.38 8.12
C LEU A 42 -23.28 -2.86 7.93
N LEU A 43 -22.37 -2.23 7.19
CA LEU A 43 -22.30 -0.77 7.12
C LEU A 43 -22.92 -0.20 5.86
N GLU A 44 -22.54 -0.72 4.69
CA GLU A 44 -22.98 -0.21 3.38
C GLU A 44 -24.51 -0.12 3.24
N PRO A 45 -25.32 -1.12 3.64
CA PRO A 45 -26.78 -1.04 3.52
C PRO A 45 -27.44 0.00 4.45
N ARG A 46 -26.68 0.56 5.39
CA ARG A 46 -27.17 1.44 6.47
C ARG A 46 -26.60 2.84 6.38
N MET A 47 -25.73 3.12 5.41
CA MET A 47 -25.00 4.37 5.31
C MET A 47 -25.12 4.95 3.90
N PRO A 48 -25.19 6.28 3.76
CA PRO A 48 -24.96 6.93 2.48
C PRO A 48 -23.56 6.60 1.93
N PRO A 49 -23.38 6.51 0.60
CA PRO A 49 -22.10 6.12 -0.01
C PRO A 49 -20.89 6.93 0.49
N THR A 50 -21.04 8.26 0.61
CA THR A 50 -19.98 9.13 1.14
C THR A 50 -19.61 8.80 2.58
N ALA A 51 -20.60 8.54 3.44
CA ALA A 51 -20.34 8.18 4.83
C ALA A 51 -19.65 6.81 4.93
N TYR A 52 -20.08 5.84 4.12
CA TYR A 52 -19.45 4.52 4.04
C TYR A 52 -17.98 4.62 3.62
N ALA A 53 -17.68 5.42 2.60
CA ALA A 53 -16.31 5.66 2.14
C ALA A 53 -15.44 6.31 3.24
N LEU A 54 -15.96 7.33 3.93
CA LEU A 54 -15.25 8.00 5.03
C LEU A 54 -14.97 7.05 6.21
N VAL A 55 -15.91 6.17 6.54
CA VAL A 55 -15.71 5.15 7.58
C VAL A 55 -14.64 4.15 7.15
N GLY A 56 -14.64 3.71 5.89
CA GLY A 56 -13.58 2.85 5.35
C GLY A 56 -12.19 3.49 5.44
N MET A 57 -12.07 4.76 5.06
CA MET A 57 -10.83 5.52 5.19
C MET A 57 -10.39 5.63 6.67
N ALA A 58 -11.33 5.91 7.57
CA ALA A 58 -11.04 5.99 9.00
C ALA A 58 -10.56 4.65 9.59
N VAL A 59 -11.13 3.52 9.14
CA VAL A 59 -10.69 2.17 9.55
C VAL A 59 -9.26 1.89 9.09
N LEU A 60 -8.91 2.24 7.84
CA LEU A 60 -7.54 2.07 7.35
C LEU A 60 -6.53 2.92 8.12
N TRP A 61 -6.87 4.19 8.41
CA TRP A 61 -6.03 5.04 9.25
C TRP A 61 -5.88 4.50 10.67
N ALA A 62 -6.96 4.02 11.28
CA ALA A 62 -6.91 3.40 12.60
C ALA A 62 -5.99 2.16 12.59
N CYS A 63 -6.08 1.31 11.56
CA CYS A 63 -5.19 0.15 11.41
C CYS A 63 -3.73 0.59 11.24
N ALA A 64 -3.44 1.55 10.36
CA ALA A 64 -2.08 2.01 10.11
C ALA A 64 -1.45 2.63 11.37
N LEU A 65 -2.18 3.52 12.07
CA LEU A 65 -1.70 4.15 13.30
C LEU A 65 -1.52 3.13 14.44
N ALA A 66 -2.47 2.19 14.59
CA ALA A 66 -2.34 1.11 15.56
C ALA A 66 -1.13 0.22 15.27
N LEU A 67 -0.88 -0.11 14.01
CA LEU A 67 0.28 -0.87 13.59
C LEU A 67 1.59 -0.14 13.91
N LEU A 68 1.69 1.16 13.61
CA LEU A 68 2.86 1.97 13.95
C LEU A 68 3.10 2.01 15.47
N ALA A 69 2.02 2.07 16.27
CA ALA A 69 2.11 1.98 17.73
C ALA A 69 2.59 0.60 18.20
N VAL A 70 2.10 -0.49 17.60
CA VAL A 70 2.55 -1.86 17.86
C VAL A 70 4.02 -2.03 17.51
N VAL A 71 4.47 -1.52 16.37
CA VAL A 71 5.88 -1.57 15.95
C VAL A 71 6.77 -0.85 16.96
N ARG A 72 6.37 0.35 17.39
CA ARG A 72 7.20 1.16 18.29
C ARG A 72 7.21 0.67 19.73
N ARG A 73 6.07 0.19 20.24
CA ARG A 73 5.87 -0.17 21.65
C ARG A 73 5.88 -1.68 21.90
N GLY A 74 5.24 -2.46 21.03
CA GLY A 74 5.15 -3.92 21.12
C GLY A 74 6.41 -4.61 20.57
N GLU A 75 6.79 -4.32 19.33
CA GLU A 75 8.00 -4.88 18.70
C GLU A 75 9.28 -4.17 19.15
N ARG A 76 9.13 -2.99 19.79
CA ARG A 76 10.23 -2.13 20.23
C ARG A 76 11.20 -1.77 19.09
N ALA A 77 10.70 -1.75 17.85
CA ALA A 77 11.46 -1.41 16.66
C ALA A 77 11.33 0.10 16.36
N PRO A 78 12.38 0.74 15.82
CA PRO A 78 12.24 2.09 15.27
C PRO A 78 11.37 2.04 14.00
N LEU A 79 10.61 3.11 13.71
CA LEU A 79 9.81 3.17 12.47
C LEU A 79 10.67 3.14 11.20
N SER A 80 11.95 3.51 11.29
CA SER A 80 12.92 3.34 10.21
C SER A 80 13.10 1.87 9.77
N SER A 81 12.71 0.91 10.62
CA SER A 81 12.62 -0.52 10.27
C SER A 81 11.49 -0.86 9.28
N LEU A 82 10.58 0.08 9.03
CA LEU A 82 9.56 0.04 7.97
C LEU A 82 9.89 1.01 6.83
N GLY A 83 11.12 1.53 6.78
CA GLY A 83 11.53 2.48 5.75
C GLY A 83 11.10 3.94 6.01
N PHE A 84 10.58 4.30 7.19
CA PHE A 84 10.41 5.71 7.57
C PHE A 84 11.77 6.39 7.78
N LYS A 85 12.37 6.82 6.67
CA LYS A 85 13.67 7.50 6.58
C LYS A 85 13.50 8.79 5.78
N PRO A 86 14.18 9.90 6.12
CA PRO A 86 14.10 11.14 5.35
C PRO A 86 14.37 10.92 3.85
N ILE A 87 13.55 11.53 3.00
CA ILE A 87 13.68 11.47 1.54
C ILE A 87 14.33 12.76 1.03
N THR A 88 15.25 12.64 0.07
CA THR A 88 15.84 13.80 -0.60
C THR A 88 14.88 14.33 -1.66
N VAL A 89 15.00 15.61 -2.02
CA VAL A 89 14.19 16.22 -3.09
C VAL A 89 14.33 15.46 -4.40
N GLY A 90 15.56 15.09 -4.79
CA GLY A 90 15.78 14.30 -6.02
C GLY A 90 15.10 12.92 -6.00
N ALA A 91 15.08 12.25 -4.85
CA ALA A 91 14.36 10.99 -4.70
C ALA A 91 12.84 11.16 -4.74
N ALA A 92 12.31 12.25 -4.17
CA ALA A 92 10.89 12.58 -4.26
C ALA A 92 10.48 12.92 -5.71
N LEU A 93 11.27 13.71 -6.43
CA LEU A 93 11.03 14.01 -7.84
C LEU A 93 11.06 12.75 -8.71
N LEU A 94 12.00 11.84 -8.45
CA LEU A 94 12.04 10.54 -9.13
C LEU A 94 10.79 9.70 -8.81
N ALA A 95 10.33 9.68 -7.56
CA ALA A 95 9.10 8.99 -7.18
C ALA A 95 7.88 9.57 -7.91
N VAL A 96 7.78 10.89 -8.04
CA VAL A 96 6.74 11.54 -8.85
C VAL A 96 6.85 11.12 -10.31
N GLY A 97 8.05 11.16 -10.91
CA GLY A 97 8.24 10.77 -12.31
C GLY A 97 7.86 9.31 -12.58
N ILE A 98 8.22 8.40 -11.69
CA ILE A 98 7.81 6.98 -11.77
C ILE A 98 6.31 6.86 -11.59
N GLY A 99 5.70 7.56 -10.64
CA GLY A 99 4.26 7.56 -10.43
C GLY A 99 3.50 8.02 -11.68
N VAL A 100 3.94 9.11 -12.33
CA VAL A 100 3.37 9.58 -13.59
C VAL A 100 3.50 8.51 -14.67
N ALA A 101 4.69 7.93 -14.86
CA ALA A 101 4.91 6.89 -15.87
C ALA A 101 4.02 5.66 -15.64
N LEU A 102 3.86 5.21 -14.38
CA LEU A 102 3.01 4.08 -14.02
C LEU A 102 1.51 4.42 -14.15
N SER A 103 1.11 5.68 -13.91
CA SER A 103 -0.27 6.13 -14.12
C SER A 103 -0.71 6.01 -15.58
N LEU A 104 0.22 6.23 -16.53
CA LEU A 104 -0.03 6.07 -17.97
C LEU A 104 -0.20 4.59 -18.37
N LEU A 105 0.29 3.64 -17.56
CA LEU A 105 0.06 2.22 -17.77
C LEU A 105 -1.35 1.78 -17.38
N VAL A 106 -2.03 2.49 -16.46
CA VAL A 106 -3.39 2.15 -16.01
C VAL A 106 -4.39 2.00 -17.16
N PRO A 107 -4.56 2.97 -18.09
CA PRO A 107 -5.49 2.82 -19.20
C PRO A 107 -5.08 1.69 -20.17
N LEU A 108 -3.78 1.52 -20.42
CA LEU A 108 -3.26 0.44 -21.26
C LEU A 108 -3.60 -0.94 -20.66
N LEU A 109 -3.24 -1.14 -19.38
CA LEU A 109 -3.52 -2.37 -18.64
C LEU A 109 -5.02 -2.64 -18.52
N SER A 110 -5.82 -1.61 -18.26
CA SER A 110 -7.29 -1.73 -18.23
C SER A 110 -7.83 -2.18 -19.58
N THR A 111 -7.34 -1.61 -20.69
CA THR A 111 -7.77 -1.98 -22.04
C THR A 111 -7.41 -3.43 -22.33
N LEU A 112 -6.14 -3.82 -22.10
CA LEU A 112 -5.67 -5.18 -22.34
C LEU A 112 -6.41 -6.21 -21.48
N ALA A 113 -6.69 -5.88 -20.21
CA ALA A 113 -7.42 -6.77 -19.31
C ALA A 113 -8.86 -7.01 -19.79
N ASN A 114 -9.55 -5.97 -20.24
CA ASN A 114 -10.92 -6.09 -20.76
C ASN A 114 -11.00 -6.90 -22.07
N LEU A 115 -9.90 -7.07 -22.81
CA LEU A 115 -9.87 -7.96 -23.99
C LEU A 115 -9.90 -9.44 -23.61
N VAL A 116 -9.45 -9.80 -22.40
CA VAL A 116 -9.25 -11.19 -21.97
C VAL A 116 -10.22 -11.59 -20.86
N ILE A 117 -10.63 -10.64 -20.02
CA ILE A 117 -11.48 -10.85 -18.87
C ILE A 117 -12.79 -10.07 -19.10
N PRO A 118 -13.89 -10.75 -19.46
CA PRO A 118 -15.20 -10.11 -19.53
C PRO A 118 -15.57 -9.54 -18.17
N ALA A 119 -15.74 -8.23 -18.09
CA ALA A 119 -16.12 -7.53 -16.87
C ALA A 119 -17.20 -6.48 -17.17
N PRO A 120 -18.14 -6.24 -16.24
CA PRO A 120 -19.10 -5.15 -16.37
C PRO A 120 -18.38 -3.80 -16.37
N ALA A 121 -19.04 -2.78 -16.93
CA ALA A 121 -18.54 -1.40 -16.86
C ALA A 121 -18.50 -0.87 -15.41
N GLU A 122 -19.41 -1.37 -14.56
CA GLU A 122 -19.43 -1.13 -13.12
C GLU A 122 -18.15 -1.62 -12.44
N GLY A 123 -17.70 -0.89 -11.42
CA GLY A 123 -16.45 -1.22 -10.71
C GLY A 123 -15.18 -1.05 -11.56
N GLY A 124 -15.27 -0.29 -12.66
CA GLY A 124 -14.11 0.15 -13.46
C GLY A 124 -13.69 1.59 -13.15
N VAL A 125 -12.59 2.04 -13.75
CA VAL A 125 -12.01 3.39 -13.50
C VAL A 125 -13.00 4.52 -13.81
N LEU A 126 -13.74 4.42 -14.91
CA LEU A 126 -14.73 5.43 -15.29
C LEU A 126 -15.94 5.46 -14.35
N ASP A 127 -16.31 4.32 -13.76
CA ASP A 127 -17.37 4.24 -12.78
C ASP A 127 -16.92 4.85 -11.44
N ALA A 128 -15.69 4.54 -11.02
CA ALA A 128 -15.07 5.15 -9.83
C ALA A 128 -14.99 6.68 -9.94
N ALA A 129 -14.70 7.21 -11.14
CA ALA A 129 -14.61 8.64 -11.41
C ALA A 129 -15.94 9.40 -11.26
N ARG A 130 -17.08 8.70 -11.09
CA ARG A 130 -18.38 9.34 -10.79
C ARG A 130 -18.50 9.84 -9.35
N ASN A 131 -17.57 9.45 -8.47
CA ASN A 131 -17.53 9.95 -7.10
C ASN A 131 -17.05 11.41 -7.06
N PRO A 132 -17.41 12.18 -6.03
CA PRO A 132 -16.93 13.55 -5.87
C PRO A 132 -15.40 13.62 -5.82
N ALA A 133 -14.78 14.52 -6.59
CA ALA A 133 -13.32 14.66 -6.66
C ALA A 133 -12.65 14.86 -5.29
N TRP A 134 -13.27 15.60 -4.37
CA TRP A 134 -12.72 15.79 -3.02
C TRP A 134 -12.66 14.49 -2.22
N LEU A 135 -13.63 13.59 -2.42
CA LEU A 135 -13.69 12.29 -1.75
C LEU A 135 -12.63 11.36 -2.34
N LEU A 136 -12.45 11.37 -3.66
CA LEU A 136 -11.39 10.64 -4.33
C LEU A 136 -10.01 11.13 -3.92
N LEU A 137 -9.80 12.44 -3.80
CA LEU A 137 -8.52 12.99 -3.32
C LEU A 137 -8.19 12.48 -1.90
N LEU A 138 -9.17 12.49 -1.00
CA LEU A 138 -9.00 11.93 0.35
C LEU A 138 -8.71 10.42 0.30
N GLY A 139 -9.39 9.70 -0.59
CA GLY A 139 -9.18 8.27 -0.83
C GLY A 139 -7.76 7.96 -1.32
N VAL A 140 -7.28 8.66 -2.34
CA VAL A 140 -5.94 8.51 -2.92
C VAL A 140 -4.84 8.78 -1.87
N LEU A 141 -4.98 9.86 -1.08
CA LEU A 141 -4.03 10.16 -0.01
C LEU A 141 -4.06 9.11 1.11
N THR A 142 -5.26 8.62 1.44
CA THR A 142 -5.44 7.56 2.44
C THR A 142 -4.84 6.26 1.96
N ALA A 143 -5.13 5.83 0.73
CA ALA A 143 -4.62 4.60 0.15
C ALA A 143 -3.09 4.65 0.03
N GLY A 144 -2.56 5.72 -0.58
CA GLY A 144 -1.14 5.93 -0.78
C GLY A 144 -0.33 5.83 0.52
N PHE A 145 -0.85 6.30 1.66
CA PHE A 145 -0.17 6.14 2.95
C PHE A 145 -0.47 4.79 3.62
N THR A 146 -1.74 4.52 3.88
CA THR A 146 -2.15 3.42 4.78
C THR A 146 -1.83 2.06 4.17
N GLU A 147 -2.04 1.89 2.87
CA GLU A 147 -1.80 0.61 2.22
C GLU A 147 -0.32 0.28 2.07
N GLU A 148 0.52 1.29 1.87
CA GLU A 148 1.97 1.12 1.83
C GLU A 148 2.52 0.71 3.20
N VAL A 149 1.92 1.22 4.29
CA VAL A 149 2.25 0.79 5.65
C VAL A 149 1.78 -0.65 5.91
N LEU A 150 0.51 -0.93 5.62
CA LEU A 150 -0.17 -2.19 6.01
C LEU A 150 0.23 -3.38 5.13
N PHE A 151 0.24 -3.21 3.80
CA PHE A 151 0.37 -4.31 2.85
C PHE A 151 1.74 -4.39 2.17
N ARG A 152 2.59 -3.38 2.34
CA ARG A 152 3.96 -3.38 1.80
C ARG A 152 4.98 -3.41 2.92
N ALA A 153 5.27 -2.26 3.53
CA ALA A 153 6.39 -2.10 4.44
C ALA A 153 6.36 -3.12 5.59
N TYR A 154 5.22 -3.32 6.25
CA TYR A 154 5.13 -4.26 7.36
C TYR A 154 5.35 -5.73 6.95
N PRO A 155 4.57 -6.34 6.02
CA PRO A 155 4.78 -7.73 5.66
C PRO A 155 6.16 -7.97 5.03
N LEU A 156 6.67 -7.06 4.20
CA LEU A 156 7.99 -7.20 3.58
C LEU A 156 9.13 -7.22 4.62
N GLU A 157 9.03 -6.41 5.68
CA GLU A 157 10.07 -6.29 6.70
C GLU A 157 9.91 -7.27 7.87
N ARG A 158 8.75 -7.95 8.00
CA ARG A 158 8.47 -8.85 9.14
C ARG A 158 8.29 -10.31 8.77
N LEU A 159 7.83 -10.61 7.55
CA LEU A 159 7.64 -11.98 7.09
C LEU A 159 8.79 -12.47 6.20
N GLY A 160 9.88 -11.70 6.11
CA GLY A 160 11.05 -12.03 5.29
C GLY A 160 12.29 -12.39 6.12
N PRO A 161 13.10 -13.37 5.69
CA PRO A 161 14.43 -13.57 6.25
C PRO A 161 15.31 -12.33 5.98
N ALA A 162 16.05 -11.89 6.99
CA ALA A 162 16.98 -10.78 6.86
C ALA A 162 18.03 -11.07 5.78
N GLY A 163 18.33 -10.07 4.94
CA GLY A 163 19.37 -10.18 3.90
C GLY A 163 19.00 -10.99 2.66
N ARG A 164 17.74 -11.43 2.51
CA ARG A 164 17.24 -12.15 1.32
C ARG A 164 15.97 -11.49 0.79
N PHE A 165 15.54 -11.90 -0.41
CA PHE A 165 14.25 -11.50 -0.94
C PHE A 165 13.12 -12.02 -0.01
N PRO A 166 12.26 -11.15 0.53
CA PRO A 166 11.26 -11.52 1.52
C PRO A 166 10.02 -12.14 0.87
N LEU A 167 10.18 -13.31 0.24
CA LEU A 167 9.16 -13.94 -0.61
C LEU A 167 7.79 -14.07 0.08
N VAL A 168 7.76 -14.53 1.34
CA VAL A 168 6.50 -14.69 2.08
C VAL A 168 5.84 -13.33 2.33
N GLY A 169 6.60 -12.32 2.76
CA GLY A 169 6.08 -10.96 2.94
C GLY A 169 5.57 -10.35 1.64
N PHE A 170 6.28 -10.59 0.54
CA PHE A 170 5.89 -10.13 -0.79
C PHE A 170 4.56 -10.76 -1.22
N LEU A 171 4.46 -12.10 -1.18
CA LEU A 171 3.26 -12.82 -1.62
C LEU A 171 2.05 -12.54 -0.73
N VAL A 172 2.23 -12.52 0.61
CA VAL A 172 1.12 -12.27 1.55
C VAL A 172 0.62 -10.84 1.44
N GLY A 173 1.53 -9.85 1.40
CA GLY A 173 1.16 -8.45 1.24
C GLY A 173 0.42 -8.20 -0.08
N LEU A 174 0.97 -8.73 -1.18
CA LEU A 174 0.36 -8.63 -2.50
C LEU A 174 -1.01 -9.30 -2.55
N ALA A 175 -1.14 -10.53 -2.03
CA ALA A 175 -2.39 -11.27 -2.03
C ALA A 175 -3.49 -10.54 -1.25
N VAL A 176 -3.20 -10.06 -0.03
CA VAL A 176 -4.18 -9.32 0.76
C VAL A 176 -4.59 -8.02 0.06
N PHE A 177 -3.62 -7.24 -0.44
CA PHE A 177 -3.89 -6.02 -1.19
C PHE A 177 -4.78 -6.28 -2.42
N THR A 178 -4.47 -7.28 -3.23
CA THR A 178 -5.27 -7.63 -4.41
C THR A 178 -6.68 -8.09 -4.02
N VAL A 179 -6.80 -8.93 -2.98
CA VAL A 179 -8.10 -9.49 -2.58
C VAL A 179 -9.03 -8.42 -2.01
N ILE A 180 -8.55 -7.47 -1.20
CA ILE A 180 -9.42 -6.41 -0.67
C ILE A 180 -9.97 -5.52 -1.79
N HIS A 181 -9.25 -5.35 -2.90
CA HIS A 181 -9.70 -4.57 -4.03
C HIS A 181 -10.85 -5.24 -4.81
N ALA A 182 -10.99 -6.57 -4.70
CA ALA A 182 -12.15 -7.28 -5.27
C ALA A 182 -13.48 -6.92 -4.59
N GLY A 183 -13.45 -6.21 -3.45
CA GLY A 183 -14.65 -5.69 -2.79
C GLY A 183 -15.20 -4.41 -3.43
N GLY A 184 -14.46 -3.74 -4.31
CA GLY A 184 -14.89 -2.48 -4.95
C GLY A 184 -14.57 -2.34 -6.43
N TRP A 185 -13.68 -3.18 -6.97
CA TRP A 185 -13.26 -3.16 -8.37
C TRP A 185 -13.69 -4.45 -9.08
N ASN A 186 -13.98 -4.35 -10.37
CA ASN A 186 -14.29 -5.51 -11.19
C ASN A 186 -13.03 -6.38 -11.44
N ALA A 187 -13.26 -7.64 -11.83
CA ALA A 187 -12.19 -8.62 -11.98
C ALA A 187 -11.11 -8.21 -13.01
N ALA A 188 -11.50 -7.54 -14.10
CA ALA A 188 -10.56 -7.06 -15.11
C ALA A 188 -9.60 -6.02 -14.51
N HIS A 189 -10.10 -5.07 -13.72
CA HIS A 189 -9.26 -4.08 -13.05
C HIS A 189 -8.39 -4.71 -11.94
N VAL A 190 -8.95 -5.60 -11.13
CA VAL A 190 -8.20 -6.27 -10.05
C VAL A 190 -7.02 -7.09 -10.60
N ILE A 191 -7.27 -7.92 -11.61
CA ILE A 191 -6.25 -8.81 -12.17
C ILE A 191 -5.30 -8.04 -13.10
N GLY A 192 -5.84 -7.14 -13.91
CA GLY A 192 -5.10 -6.44 -14.95
C GLY A 192 -4.32 -5.21 -14.47
N VAL A 193 -4.76 -4.56 -13.39
CA VAL A 193 -4.17 -3.30 -12.91
C VAL A 193 -3.70 -3.42 -11.48
N VAL A 194 -4.59 -3.76 -10.54
CA VAL A 194 -4.26 -3.78 -9.11
C VAL A 194 -3.13 -4.77 -8.82
N LEU A 195 -3.27 -6.03 -9.24
CA LEU A 195 -2.24 -7.04 -9.02
C LEU A 195 -0.85 -6.66 -9.58
N PRO A 196 -0.68 -6.28 -10.86
CA PRO A 196 0.63 -5.93 -11.40
C PRO A 196 1.20 -4.65 -10.79
N LEU A 197 0.40 -3.59 -10.59
CA LEU A 197 0.89 -2.37 -9.97
C LEU A 197 1.23 -2.57 -8.49
N GLY A 198 0.47 -3.37 -7.76
CA GLY A 198 0.79 -3.78 -6.38
C GLY A 198 2.13 -4.51 -6.28
N ALA A 199 2.40 -5.42 -7.23
CA ALA A 199 3.68 -6.10 -7.32
C ALA A 199 4.83 -5.11 -7.61
N ILE A 200 4.62 -4.17 -8.55
CA ILE A 200 5.60 -3.13 -8.87
C ILE A 200 5.87 -2.24 -7.65
N LEU A 201 4.85 -1.80 -6.92
CA LEU A 201 5.00 -1.00 -5.69
C LEU A 201 5.79 -1.76 -4.61
N ALA A 202 5.51 -3.04 -4.42
CA ALA A 202 6.29 -3.88 -3.50
C ALA A 202 7.76 -4.01 -3.93
N LEU A 203 8.04 -4.17 -5.23
CA LEU A 203 9.41 -4.20 -5.76
C LEU A 203 10.12 -2.84 -5.62
N LEU A 204 9.42 -1.72 -5.86
CA LEU A 204 9.95 -0.37 -5.64
C LEU A 204 10.27 -0.13 -4.16
N TYR A 205 9.43 -0.60 -3.25
CA TYR A 205 9.75 -0.58 -1.82
C TYR A 205 11.02 -1.39 -1.53
N LEU A 206 11.15 -2.61 -2.08
CA LEU A 206 12.34 -3.43 -1.86
C LEU A 206 13.62 -2.82 -2.45
N TRP A 207 13.50 -2.11 -3.57
CA TRP A 207 14.61 -1.38 -4.18
C TRP A 207 15.07 -0.20 -3.31
N ARG A 208 14.13 0.62 -2.81
CA ARG A 208 14.46 1.87 -2.11
C ARG A 208 14.58 1.71 -0.60
N ARG A 209 13.92 0.69 -0.02
CA ARG A 209 13.77 0.47 1.44
C ARG A 209 13.40 1.76 2.18
N GLN A 210 12.50 2.53 1.57
CA GLN A 210 12.06 3.85 1.99
C GLN A 210 10.58 4.03 1.66
N ILE A 211 9.75 4.16 2.70
CA ILE A 211 8.29 4.13 2.54
C ILE A 211 7.76 5.40 1.89
N TRP A 212 8.33 6.58 2.20
CA TRP A 212 7.92 7.85 1.58
C TRP A 212 8.05 7.82 0.06
N PHE A 213 9.06 7.12 -0.47
CA PHE A 213 9.24 6.98 -1.90
C PHE A 213 8.04 6.27 -2.53
N VAL A 214 7.64 5.11 -1.99
CA VAL A 214 6.53 4.33 -2.53
C VAL A 214 5.16 4.97 -2.25
N ILE A 215 4.99 5.66 -1.11
CA ILE A 215 3.79 6.47 -0.82
C ILE A 215 3.59 7.53 -1.91
N ILE A 216 4.65 8.26 -2.28
CA ILE A 216 4.58 9.27 -3.35
C ILE A 216 4.24 8.61 -4.69
N VAL A 217 4.92 7.51 -5.06
CA VAL A 217 4.64 6.79 -6.30
C VAL A 217 3.16 6.36 -6.35
N HIS A 218 2.67 5.67 -5.32
CA HIS A 218 1.30 5.17 -5.26
C HIS A 218 0.28 6.30 -5.33
N THR A 219 0.47 7.36 -4.52
CA THR A 219 -0.41 8.53 -4.55
C THR A 219 -0.50 9.11 -5.97
N VAL A 220 0.64 9.25 -6.67
CA VAL A 220 0.69 9.82 -8.02
C VAL A 220 0.09 8.89 -9.08
N ILE A 221 0.19 7.56 -8.91
CA ILE A 221 -0.47 6.60 -9.81
C ILE A 221 -1.99 6.84 -9.83
N ASP A 222 -2.59 7.12 -8.66
CA ASP A 222 -4.04 7.22 -8.54
C ASP A 222 -4.59 8.65 -8.77
N LEU A 223 -3.74 9.69 -8.72
CA LEU A 223 -4.15 11.08 -8.93
C LEU A 223 -4.97 11.34 -10.21
N PRO A 224 -4.73 10.70 -11.36
CA PRO A 224 -5.58 10.87 -12.54
C PRO A 224 -7.06 10.56 -12.29
N LEU A 225 -7.39 9.66 -11.36
CA LEU A 225 -8.77 9.38 -10.97
C LEU A 225 -9.46 10.62 -10.39
N VAL A 226 -8.74 11.41 -9.59
CA VAL A 226 -9.23 12.68 -9.03
C VAL A 226 -9.47 13.70 -10.14
N VAL A 227 -8.56 13.78 -11.11
CA VAL A 227 -8.68 14.69 -12.25
C VAL A 227 -9.88 14.33 -13.11
N MET A 228 -10.08 13.04 -13.41
CA MET A 228 -11.24 12.56 -14.17
C MET A 228 -12.58 12.89 -13.50
N ALA A 229 -12.62 12.90 -12.16
CA ALA A 229 -13.82 13.24 -11.41
C ALA A 229 -14.09 14.76 -11.29
N ALA A 230 -13.12 15.59 -11.68
CA ALA A 230 -13.20 17.04 -11.57
C ALA A 230 -13.56 17.74 -12.90
N VAL A 231 -13.66 16.98 -14.00
CA VAL A 231 -13.95 17.45 -15.37
C VAL A 231 -15.29 16.91 -15.87
#